data_AF-Q8N2D3-F1
#
_entry.id   AF-Q8N2D3-F1
#
_cell.length_a   1.000
_cell.length_b   1.000
_cell.length_c   1.000
_cell.angle_alpha   90.00
_cell.angle_beta   90.00
_cell.angle_gamma   90.00
#
_symmetry.space_group_name_H-M   'P 1'
#
loop_
_entity.id
_entity.type
_entity.pdbx_description
1 polymer ?
#
loop_
_entity_poly.entity_id
_entity_poly.type
_entity_poly.pdbx_seq_one_letter_code
_entity_poly.pdbx_strand_id
1 'polypeptide(L)'
;MRARPQVCEALLFALALQTGVCYGIKWLALSKTPSALALNQTQHCKQLEGLVSAQVQLCRSNLELMHTVVHAAREVMKACRRAFADMRWNCSSIELAPNYLLDLERGTRESAFVYALSAAAISHAIARACTSGDLPGCSCGPVPGEPPGPGNRWGGCADNLSYGLLMGAKFSDAPMKVKKTGSQANKLMRLHNSEVGRQALRASLLVNSRCQAWEAACALPSLGSHQEQKVWPPWKEGRTSKETDKIKNNLAA
;
A
#
# COMPACT_ATOMS: atom_id res chain seq x y z
N MET A 1 13.34 15.28 52.53
CA MET A 1 12.66 13.98 52.35
C MET A 1 13.34 13.26 51.19
N ARG A 2 14.19 12.24 51.46
CA ARG A 2 14.86 11.44 50.42
C ARG A 2 13.89 10.36 49.95
N ALA A 3 13.56 10.36 48.65
CA ALA A 3 12.79 9.27 48.05
C ALA A 3 13.59 7.95 48.22
N ARG A 4 12.91 6.87 48.64
CA ARG A 4 13.53 5.56 48.81
C ARG A 4 13.98 5.02 47.44
N PRO A 5 15.18 4.45 47.30
CA PRO A 5 15.72 3.98 46.02
C PRO A 5 14.81 2.95 45.31
N GLN A 6 14.08 2.14 46.08
CA GLN A 6 13.10 1.18 45.56
C GLN A 6 11.91 1.83 44.84
N VAL A 7 11.54 3.07 45.19
CA VAL A 7 10.45 3.80 44.53
C VAL A 7 10.93 4.34 43.17
N CYS A 8 12.19 4.76 43.08
CA CYS A 8 12.80 5.15 41.80
C CYS A 8 12.94 3.97 40.84
N GLU A 9 13.38 2.80 41.33
CA GLU A 9 13.47 1.59 40.51
C GLU A 9 12.10 1.11 40.04
N ALA A 10 11.07 1.11 40.90
CA ALA A 10 9.71 0.76 40.51
C ALA A 10 9.12 1.72 39.46
N LEU A 11 9.42 3.02 39.55
CA LEU A 11 9.01 4.01 38.55
C LEU A 11 9.75 3.83 37.21
N LEU A 12 11.04 3.51 37.23
CA LEU A 12 11.82 3.19 36.03
C LEU A 12 11.34 1.90 35.36
N PHE A 13 11.00 0.87 36.13
CA PHE A 13 10.39 -0.36 35.62
C PHE A 13 8.97 -0.14 35.09
N ALA A 14 8.16 0.70 35.74
CA ALA A 14 6.82 1.06 35.25
C ALA A 14 6.86 1.90 33.96
N LEU A 15 7.82 2.82 33.83
CA LEU A 15 8.09 3.55 32.59
C LEU A 15 8.59 2.61 31.49
N ALA A 16 9.46 1.64 31.81
CA ALA A 16 9.93 0.64 30.84
C ALA A 16 8.80 -0.26 30.34
N LEU A 17 7.86 -0.67 31.20
CA LEU A 17 6.67 -1.47 30.85
C LEU A 17 5.67 -0.72 29.96
N GLN A 18 5.72 0.62 29.91
CA GLN A 18 4.91 1.44 28.99
C GLN A 18 5.56 1.65 27.62
N THR A 19 6.86 1.33 27.46
CA THR A 19 7.56 1.40 26.16
C THR A 19 7.41 0.11 25.35
N GLY A 20 6.19 -0.45 25.33
CA GLY A 20 5.80 -1.36 24.27
C GLY A 20 5.77 -0.59 22.97
N VAL A 21 6.94 -0.40 22.34
CA VAL A 21 7.11 0.37 21.10
C VAL A 21 6.15 -0.19 20.07
N CYS A 22 5.05 0.53 19.86
CA CYS A 22 4.00 0.14 18.97
C CYS A 22 4.47 0.56 17.57
N TYR A 23 5.02 -0.38 16.81
CA TYR A 23 5.63 -0.07 15.51
C TYR A 23 4.57 0.34 14.49
N GLY A 24 4.24 1.64 14.39
CA GLY A 24 3.36 2.16 13.33
C GLY A 24 3.88 1.81 11.92
N ILE A 25 3.15 2.21 10.88
CA ILE A 25 3.50 1.91 9.49
C ILE A 25 4.66 2.78 8.97
N LYS A 26 5.87 2.52 9.47
CA LYS A 26 7.03 3.42 9.33
C LYS A 26 7.56 3.59 7.90
N TRP A 27 7.34 2.61 7.02
CA TRP A 27 7.85 2.65 5.64
C TRP A 27 7.25 3.77 4.81
N LEU A 28 6.13 4.40 5.23
CA LEU A 28 5.61 5.59 4.56
C LEU A 28 6.56 6.79 4.62
N ALA A 29 7.59 6.76 5.47
CA ALA A 29 8.70 7.72 5.43
C ALA A 29 9.39 7.79 4.05
N LEU A 30 9.32 6.71 3.25
CA LEU A 30 9.78 6.68 1.87
C LEU A 30 9.12 7.75 0.97
N SER A 31 7.95 8.28 1.35
CA SER A 31 7.33 9.40 0.63
C SER A 31 8.24 10.63 0.54
N LYS A 32 9.12 10.81 1.54
CA LYS A 32 10.11 11.89 1.66
C LYS A 32 11.41 11.63 0.89
N THR A 33 11.60 10.43 0.34
CA THR A 33 12.77 10.11 -0.49
C THR A 33 12.78 11.05 -1.70
N PRO A 34 13.87 11.78 -1.98
CA PRO A 34 13.95 12.66 -3.14
C PRO A 34 13.76 11.89 -4.45
N SER A 35 12.99 12.44 -5.40
CA SER A 35 12.82 11.81 -6.72
C SER A 35 14.14 11.67 -7.51
N ALA A 36 15.15 12.49 -7.19
CA ALA A 36 16.48 12.43 -7.79
C ALA A 36 17.37 11.31 -7.24
N LEU A 37 16.99 10.65 -6.14
CA LEU A 37 17.78 9.55 -5.58
C LEU A 37 17.63 8.31 -6.46
N ALA A 38 18.68 7.95 -7.18
CA ALA A 38 18.76 6.68 -7.90
C ALA A 38 18.95 5.54 -6.90
N LEU A 39 17.97 4.63 -6.76
CA LEU A 39 18.05 3.46 -5.89
C LEU A 39 18.75 2.29 -6.59
N ASN A 40 19.87 2.56 -7.24
CA ASN A 40 20.61 1.61 -8.08
C ASN A 40 21.69 0.79 -7.33
N GLN A 41 21.90 1.06 -6.04
CA GLN A 41 22.93 0.40 -5.23
C GLN A 41 22.37 -0.12 -3.91
N THR A 42 22.78 -1.32 -3.51
CA THR A 42 22.28 -2.01 -2.30
C THR A 42 22.60 -1.28 -0.99
N GLN A 43 23.60 -0.40 -0.97
CA GLN A 43 23.89 0.48 0.16
C GLN A 43 22.78 1.51 0.41
N HIS A 44 22.11 2.02 -0.63
CA HIS A 44 21.05 3.03 -0.49
C HIS A 44 19.89 2.50 0.36
N CYS A 45 19.59 1.19 0.27
CA CYS A 45 18.55 0.54 1.07
C CYS A 45 18.71 0.70 2.59
N LYS A 46 19.94 0.84 3.10
CA LYS A 46 20.18 1.07 4.54
C LYS A 46 19.98 2.52 4.96
N GLN A 47 20.06 3.46 4.01
CA GLN A 47 19.88 4.89 4.25
C GLN A 47 18.40 5.29 4.22
N LEU A 48 17.54 4.44 3.68
CA LEU A 48 16.10 4.66 3.65
C LEU A 48 15.51 4.57 5.07
N GLU A 49 15.00 5.70 5.55
CA GLU A 49 14.35 5.78 6.86
C GLU A 49 13.06 4.96 6.92
N GLY A 50 12.75 4.44 8.11
CA GLY A 50 11.50 3.74 8.39
C GLY A 50 11.44 2.29 7.92
N LEU A 51 12.47 1.77 7.25
CA LEU A 51 12.54 0.35 6.88
C LEU A 51 13.03 -0.54 8.02
N VAL A 52 12.37 -1.69 8.19
CA VAL A 52 12.87 -2.77 9.05
C VAL A 52 13.85 -3.67 8.29
N SER A 53 14.65 -4.47 9.02
CA SER A 53 15.65 -5.37 8.43
C SER A 53 15.11 -6.24 7.28
N ALA A 54 13.91 -6.81 7.44
CA ALA A 54 13.27 -7.61 6.39
C ALA A 54 12.93 -6.78 5.13
N GLN A 55 12.50 -5.52 5.29
CA GLN A 55 12.25 -4.62 4.15
C GLN A 55 13.56 -4.17 3.49
N VAL A 56 14.62 -3.95 4.27
CA VAL A 56 15.97 -3.65 3.73
C VAL A 56 16.48 -4.82 2.89
N GLN A 57 16.27 -6.08 3.32
CA GLN A 57 16.62 -7.26 2.52
C GLN A 57 15.80 -7.35 1.22
N LEU A 58 14.52 -7.01 1.27
CA LEU A 58 13.67 -6.93 0.06
C LEU A 58 14.16 -5.85 -0.90
N CYS A 59 14.49 -4.66 -0.40
CA CYS A 59 15.06 -3.57 -1.19
C CYS A 59 16.33 -4.02 -1.91
N ARG A 60 17.27 -4.65 -1.18
CA ARG A 60 18.55 -5.09 -1.75
C ARG A 60 18.41 -6.15 -2.84
N SER A 61 17.38 -6.99 -2.74
CA SER A 61 17.10 -8.03 -3.74
C SER A 61 16.22 -7.56 -4.88
N ASN A 62 15.60 -6.37 -4.78
CA ASN A 62 14.64 -5.84 -5.73
C ASN A 62 14.79 -4.31 -5.81
N LEU A 63 15.95 -3.83 -6.28
CA LEU A 63 16.23 -2.38 -6.33
C LEU A 63 15.22 -1.63 -7.20
N GLU A 64 14.91 -2.16 -8.39
CA GLU A 64 13.93 -1.59 -9.33
C GLU A 64 12.52 -1.45 -8.73
N LEU A 65 12.13 -2.36 -7.83
CA LEU A 65 10.84 -2.31 -7.14
C LEU A 65 10.69 -1.05 -6.28
N MET A 66 11.80 -0.53 -5.75
CA MET A 66 11.75 0.52 -4.73
C MET A 66 11.26 1.87 -5.27
N HIS A 67 11.47 2.16 -6.56
CA HIS A 67 10.86 3.35 -7.19
C HIS A 67 9.32 3.28 -7.12
N THR A 68 8.76 2.09 -7.35
CA THR A 68 7.32 1.84 -7.23
C THR A 68 6.85 1.93 -5.78
N VAL A 69 7.62 1.43 -4.81
CA VAL A 69 7.29 1.53 -3.38
C VAL A 69 7.31 2.97 -2.89
N VAL A 70 8.29 3.77 -3.30
CA VAL A 70 8.36 5.21 -2.99
C VAL A 70 7.15 5.94 -3.58
N HIS A 71 6.80 5.65 -4.83
CA HIS A 71 5.60 6.20 -5.46
C HIS A 71 4.33 5.84 -4.67
N ALA A 72 4.17 4.56 -4.31
CA ALA A 72 3.04 4.11 -3.50
C ALA A 72 2.95 4.84 -2.15
N ALA A 73 4.09 5.05 -1.46
CA ALA A 73 4.11 5.79 -0.20
C ALA A 73 3.55 7.21 -0.37
N ARG A 74 3.92 7.91 -1.44
CA ARG A 74 3.41 9.27 -1.73
C ARG A 74 1.91 9.26 -2.03
N GLU A 75 1.44 8.28 -2.79
CA GLU A 75 0.01 8.13 -3.10
C GLU A 75 -0.82 7.83 -1.85
N VAL A 76 -0.30 7.04 -0.91
CA VAL A 76 -0.93 6.83 0.40
C VAL A 76 -1.09 8.13 1.17
N MET A 77 -0.01 8.94 1.27
CA MET A 77 -0.06 10.23 2.00
C MET A 77 -1.15 11.13 1.42
N LYS A 78 -1.14 11.31 0.09
CA LYS A 78 -2.13 12.15 -0.62
C LYS A 78 -3.55 11.62 -0.43
N ALA A 79 -3.76 10.32 -0.66
CA ALA A 79 -5.09 9.71 -0.61
C ALA A 79 -5.68 9.77 0.80
N CYS A 80 -4.87 9.55 1.83
CA CYS A 80 -5.34 9.63 3.21
C CYS A 80 -5.79 11.04 3.59
N ARG A 81 -4.94 12.04 3.30
CA ARG A 81 -5.28 13.46 3.56
C ARG A 81 -6.52 13.89 2.79
N ARG A 82 -6.67 13.46 1.53
CA ARG A 82 -7.87 13.74 0.72
C ARG A 82 -9.13 13.10 1.31
N ALA A 83 -9.05 11.84 1.75
CA ALA A 83 -10.20 11.09 2.25
C ALA A 83 -10.77 11.58 3.58
N PHE A 84 -10.00 12.40 4.29
CA PHE A 84 -10.33 12.91 5.59
C PHE A 84 -10.20 14.44 5.68
N ALA A 85 -10.09 15.15 4.55
CA ALA A 85 -9.86 16.61 4.53
C ALA A 85 -10.88 17.40 5.37
N ASP A 86 -12.14 16.98 5.35
CA ASP A 86 -13.26 17.63 6.04
C ASP A 86 -13.61 16.98 7.40
N MET A 87 -12.74 16.10 7.90
CA MET A 87 -12.95 15.34 9.15
C MET A 87 -12.10 15.93 10.28
N ARG A 88 -12.56 15.78 11.54
CA ARG A 88 -11.79 16.18 12.73
C ARG A 88 -10.39 15.57 12.76
N TRP A 89 -10.30 14.28 12.42
CA TRP A 89 -9.03 13.66 12.09
C TRP A 89 -8.83 13.78 10.59
N ASN A 90 -7.90 14.63 10.15
CA ASN A 90 -7.67 14.96 8.74
C ASN A 90 -6.48 14.24 8.10
N CYS A 91 -5.99 13.19 8.77
CA CYS A 91 -4.81 12.43 8.39
C CYS A 91 -3.51 13.26 8.25
N SER A 92 -3.40 14.45 8.85
CA SER A 92 -2.17 15.25 8.81
C SER A 92 -0.98 14.59 9.51
N SER A 93 -1.22 13.83 10.58
CA SER A 93 -0.18 13.11 11.34
C SER A 93 0.59 12.07 10.53
N ILE A 94 0.06 11.63 9.38
CA ILE A 94 0.73 10.67 8.50
C ILE A 94 2.05 11.20 7.95
N GLU A 95 2.20 12.53 7.83
CA GLU A 95 3.42 13.19 7.36
C GLU A 95 4.57 13.14 8.37
N LEU A 96 4.28 12.79 9.63
CA LEU A 96 5.28 12.65 10.68
C LEU A 96 6.04 11.31 10.59
N ALA A 97 5.71 10.45 9.62
CA ALA A 97 6.46 9.22 9.34
C ALA A 97 7.99 9.46 9.34
N PRO A 98 8.79 8.60 10.00
CA PRO A 98 8.41 7.34 10.64
C PRO A 98 7.93 7.46 12.11
N ASN A 99 7.85 8.68 12.66
CA ASN A 99 7.58 8.96 14.06
C ASN A 99 6.17 9.57 14.22
N TYR A 100 5.18 8.70 14.35
CA TYR A 100 3.78 9.09 14.41
C TYR A 100 3.31 9.59 15.78
N LEU A 101 2.18 10.28 15.78
CA LEU A 101 1.40 10.54 16.99
C LEU A 101 0.57 9.29 17.37
N LEU A 102 -0.08 9.34 18.54
CA LEU A 102 -0.81 8.21 19.11
C LEU A 102 -1.96 7.70 18.24
N ASP A 103 -2.50 8.56 17.38
CA ASP A 103 -3.56 8.25 16.42
C ASP A 103 -3.12 7.22 15.37
N LEU A 104 -1.83 7.16 15.01
CA LEU A 104 -1.29 6.17 14.07
C LEU A 104 -0.31 5.18 14.71
N GLU A 105 0.21 5.49 15.90
CA GLU A 105 1.10 4.58 16.63
C GLU A 105 0.31 3.40 17.24
N ARG A 106 -0.89 3.65 17.76
CA ARG A 106 -1.73 2.66 18.49
C ARG A 106 -2.72 1.93 17.58
N GLY A 107 -3.46 0.98 18.15
CA GLY A 107 -4.54 0.25 17.49
C GLY A 107 -5.85 1.04 17.43
N THR A 108 -5.84 2.17 16.73
CA THR A 108 -7.01 3.05 16.53
C THR A 108 -7.73 2.73 15.22
N ARG A 109 -8.91 3.31 15.00
CA ARG A 109 -9.63 3.21 13.73
C ARG A 109 -8.88 3.92 12.60
N GLU A 110 -8.24 5.04 12.93
CA GLU A 110 -7.42 5.84 12.02
C GLU A 110 -6.20 5.05 11.54
N SER A 111 -5.50 4.37 12.45
CA SER A 111 -4.37 3.52 12.06
C SER A 111 -4.82 2.31 11.25
N ALA A 112 -5.96 1.70 11.58
CA ALA A 112 -6.54 0.63 10.78
C ALA A 112 -6.78 1.05 9.33
N PHE A 113 -7.34 2.24 9.11
CA PHE A 113 -7.50 2.81 7.78
C PHE A 113 -6.17 2.98 7.04
N VAL A 114 -5.15 3.55 7.69
CA VAL A 114 -3.85 3.75 7.04
C VAL A 114 -3.18 2.42 6.67
N TYR A 115 -3.28 1.38 7.51
CA TYR A 115 -2.77 0.05 7.17
C TYR A 115 -3.46 -0.54 5.94
N ALA A 116 -4.80 -0.48 5.89
CA ALA A 116 -5.58 -0.97 4.75
C ALA A 116 -5.28 -0.19 3.46
N LEU A 117 -5.29 1.15 3.53
CA LEU A 117 -4.96 2.02 2.41
C LEU A 117 -3.56 1.74 1.87
N SER A 118 -2.58 1.59 2.78
CA SER A 118 -1.18 1.35 2.41
C SER A 118 -0.98 0.00 1.75
N ALA A 119 -1.63 -1.05 2.26
CA ALA A 119 -1.56 -2.39 1.69
C ALA A 119 -2.25 -2.46 0.30
N ALA A 120 -3.36 -1.74 0.12
CA ALA A 120 -4.02 -1.63 -1.17
C ALA A 120 -3.17 -0.84 -2.18
N ALA A 121 -2.67 0.34 -1.80
CA ALA A 121 -1.93 1.23 -2.69
C ALA A 121 -0.63 0.61 -3.18
N ILE A 122 0.15 -0.04 -2.31
CA ILE A 122 1.41 -0.69 -2.73
C ILE A 122 1.15 -1.87 -3.67
N SER A 123 0.12 -2.68 -3.41
CA SER A 123 -0.25 -3.79 -4.29
C SER A 123 -0.73 -3.31 -5.66
N HIS A 124 -1.54 -2.25 -5.67
CA HIS A 124 -1.99 -1.59 -6.89
C HIS A 124 -0.82 -1.03 -7.70
N ALA A 125 0.06 -0.25 -7.07
CA ALA A 125 1.20 0.37 -7.73
C ALA A 125 2.13 -0.67 -8.37
N ILE A 126 2.43 -1.77 -7.67
CA ILE A 126 3.29 -2.84 -8.19
C ILE A 126 2.66 -3.53 -9.40
N ALA A 127 1.37 -3.88 -9.32
CA ALA A 127 0.70 -4.53 -10.45
C ALA A 127 0.63 -3.62 -11.68
N ARG A 128 0.39 -2.32 -11.48
CA ARG A 128 0.38 -1.33 -12.56
C ARG A 128 1.76 -1.14 -13.18
N ALA A 129 2.83 -1.14 -12.37
CA ALA A 129 4.19 -1.04 -12.87
C ALA A 129 4.57 -2.24 -13.76
N CYS A 130 4.06 -3.45 -13.46
CA CYS A 130 4.22 -4.61 -14.33
C CYS A 130 3.56 -4.42 -15.69
N THR A 131 2.36 -3.83 -15.70
CA THR A 131 1.56 -3.64 -16.91
C THR A 131 2.06 -2.49 -17.78
N SER A 132 2.60 -1.44 -17.17
CA SER A 132 3.26 -0.34 -17.88
C SER A 132 4.66 -0.70 -18.39
N GLY A 133 5.27 -1.78 -17.87
CA GLY A 133 6.65 -2.15 -18.16
C GLY A 133 7.70 -1.39 -17.33
N ASP A 134 7.26 -0.59 -16.35
CA ASP A 134 8.13 0.18 -15.46
C ASP A 134 8.87 -0.71 -14.44
N LEU A 135 8.32 -1.89 -14.15
CA LEU A 135 8.93 -2.85 -13.23
C LEU A 135 9.45 -4.08 -14.00
N PRO A 136 10.77 -4.25 -14.15
CA PRO A 136 11.33 -5.46 -14.74
C PRO A 136 11.13 -6.68 -13.82
N GLY A 137 11.08 -7.87 -14.42
CA GLY A 137 10.94 -9.13 -13.68
C GLY A 137 9.50 -9.52 -13.32
N CYS A 138 8.50 -8.80 -13.85
CA CYS A 138 7.12 -9.25 -13.89
C CYS A 138 6.50 -9.08 -15.29
N SER A 139 5.37 -9.74 -15.51
CA SER A 139 4.63 -9.74 -16.78
C SER A 139 3.21 -9.22 -16.58
N CYS A 140 2.50 -8.98 -17.69
CA CYS A 140 1.06 -8.73 -17.67
C CYS A 140 0.30 -9.83 -16.90
N GLY A 141 -0.88 -9.49 -16.38
CA GLY A 141 -1.77 -10.44 -15.73
C GLY A 141 -2.23 -11.55 -16.68
N PRO A 142 -2.56 -12.74 -16.14
CA PRO A 142 -3.07 -13.84 -16.94
C PRO A 142 -4.43 -13.49 -17.57
N VAL A 143 -4.71 -14.09 -18.73
CA VAL A 143 -6.02 -14.01 -19.36
C VAL A 143 -7.07 -14.63 -18.42
N PRO A 144 -8.20 -13.93 -18.14
CA PRO A 144 -9.26 -14.48 -17.31
C PRO A 144 -9.83 -15.78 -17.88
N GLY A 145 -10.20 -16.72 -17.00
CA GLY A 145 -10.82 -17.98 -17.41
C GLY A 145 -12.31 -17.87 -17.77
N GLU A 146 -12.97 -16.78 -17.35
CA GLU A 146 -14.34 -16.46 -17.76
C GLU A 146 -14.37 -15.93 -19.21
N PRO A 147 -15.45 -16.19 -19.98
CA PRO A 147 -15.57 -15.64 -21.32
C PRO A 147 -15.67 -14.10 -21.26
N PRO A 148 -15.09 -13.39 -22.26
CA PRO A 148 -15.27 -11.94 -22.39
C PRO A 148 -16.74 -11.61 -22.74
N GLY A 149 -17.09 -10.31 -22.68
CA GLY A 149 -18.40 -9.83 -23.09
C GLY A 149 -18.77 -10.22 -24.53
N PRO A 150 -20.07 -10.27 -24.89
CA PRO A 150 -20.51 -10.65 -26.24
C PRO A 150 -19.82 -9.82 -27.33
N GLY A 151 -19.19 -10.50 -28.31
CA GLY A 151 -18.46 -9.84 -29.39
C GLY A 151 -17.05 -9.33 -29.04
N ASN A 152 -16.63 -9.46 -27.77
CA ASN A 152 -15.33 -9.03 -27.30
C ASN A 152 -14.35 -10.20 -27.21
N ARG A 153 -13.06 -9.88 -27.14
CA ARG A 153 -11.99 -10.83 -26.85
C ARG A 153 -11.14 -10.33 -25.70
N TRP A 154 -10.62 -11.22 -24.87
CA TRP A 154 -9.52 -10.84 -23.98
C TRP A 154 -8.30 -10.46 -24.82
N GLY A 155 -7.59 -9.41 -24.43
CA GLY A 155 -6.37 -9.02 -25.13
C GLY A 155 -5.65 -7.84 -24.52
N GLY A 156 -4.42 -7.61 -24.97
CA GLY A 156 -3.48 -6.60 -24.44
C GLY A 156 -3.00 -6.91 -23.01
N CYS A 157 -2.47 -5.90 -22.31
CA CYS A 157 -1.76 -6.10 -21.05
C CYS A 157 -2.65 -5.75 -19.84
N ALA A 158 -3.17 -6.77 -19.17
CA ALA A 158 -3.96 -6.61 -17.95
C ALA A 158 -3.07 -6.41 -16.71
N ASP A 159 -3.64 -5.87 -15.63
CA ASP A 159 -2.91 -5.72 -14.36
C ASP A 159 -2.55 -7.08 -13.76
N ASN A 160 -1.29 -7.27 -13.35
CA ASN A 160 -0.87 -8.51 -12.70
C ASN A 160 -1.25 -8.53 -11.22
N LEU A 161 -2.54 -8.81 -10.97
CA LEU A 161 -3.17 -8.88 -9.66
C LEU A 161 -2.39 -9.77 -8.67
N SER A 162 -2.02 -10.98 -9.10
CA SER A 162 -1.34 -11.96 -8.25
C SER A 162 0.02 -11.45 -7.81
N TYR A 163 0.82 -10.94 -8.74
CA TYR A 163 2.15 -10.41 -8.45
C TYR A 163 2.09 -9.17 -7.55
N GLY A 164 1.21 -8.21 -7.83
CA GLY A 164 1.05 -7.01 -7.00
C GLY A 164 0.59 -7.31 -5.59
N LEU A 165 -0.37 -8.21 -5.40
CA LEU A 165 -0.80 -8.65 -4.07
C LEU A 165 0.31 -9.36 -3.31
N LEU A 166 1.03 -10.28 -3.97
CA LEU A 166 2.13 -11.03 -3.36
C LEU A 166 3.26 -10.11 -2.91
N MET A 167 3.78 -9.27 -3.81
CA MET A 167 4.91 -8.41 -3.53
C MET A 167 4.54 -7.26 -2.59
N GLY A 168 3.34 -6.70 -2.74
CA GLY A 168 2.80 -5.69 -1.82
C GLY A 168 2.72 -6.23 -0.40
N ALA A 169 2.11 -7.41 -0.19
CA ALA A 169 2.05 -8.05 1.12
C ALA A 169 3.44 -8.44 1.64
N LYS A 170 4.34 -8.92 0.78
CA LYS A 170 5.73 -9.26 1.16
C LYS A 170 6.44 -8.04 1.77
N PHE A 171 6.23 -6.86 1.20
CA PHE A 171 6.85 -5.62 1.68
C PHE A 171 6.11 -4.96 2.85
N SER A 172 4.79 -4.75 2.74
CA SER A 172 3.99 -4.03 3.75
C SER A 172 3.88 -4.81 5.05
N ASP A 173 3.83 -6.15 4.97
CA ASP A 173 3.59 -7.00 6.13
C ASP A 173 4.88 -7.51 6.78
N ALA A 174 6.04 -7.24 6.16
CA ALA A 174 7.35 -7.62 6.67
C ALA A 174 7.59 -7.22 8.14
N PRO A 175 7.23 -6.01 8.61
CA PRO A 175 7.40 -5.65 10.02
C PRO A 175 6.65 -6.55 11.01
N MET A 176 5.49 -7.10 10.62
CA MET A 176 4.67 -7.95 11.48
C MET A 176 5.16 -9.41 11.52
N LYS A 177 5.95 -9.84 10.53
CA LYS A 177 6.51 -11.20 10.43
C LYS A 177 7.82 -11.39 11.21
N VAL A 178 8.42 -10.31 11.72
CA VAL A 178 9.65 -10.40 12.53
C VAL A 178 9.31 -10.91 13.94
N LYS A 179 10.09 -11.87 14.45
CA LYS A 179 9.97 -12.49 15.79
C LYS A 179 10.17 -11.53 16.98
N LYS A 180 10.33 -10.21 16.76
CA LYS A 180 10.59 -9.24 17.83
C LYS A 180 9.40 -9.02 18.76
N THR A 181 9.71 -8.54 19.96
CA THR A 181 8.81 -8.15 21.05
C THR A 181 7.73 -7.17 20.58
N GLY A 182 6.49 -7.42 21.00
CA GLY A 182 5.30 -6.64 20.67
C GLY A 182 4.04 -7.47 20.91
N SER A 183 2.92 -6.81 21.20
CA SER A 183 1.64 -7.50 21.41
C SER A 183 1.26 -8.31 20.16
N GLN A 184 1.09 -9.62 20.31
CA GLN A 184 0.64 -10.50 19.23
C GLN A 184 -0.72 -10.06 18.69
N ALA A 185 -1.62 -9.58 19.55
CA ALA A 185 -2.91 -9.04 19.15
C ALA A 185 -2.76 -7.83 18.20
N ASN A 186 -1.88 -6.88 18.51
CA ASN A 186 -1.66 -5.71 17.65
C ASN A 186 -1.07 -6.11 16.28
N LYS A 187 -0.20 -7.13 16.25
CA LYS A 187 0.34 -7.67 14.98
C LYS A 187 -0.76 -8.29 14.12
N LEU A 188 -1.59 -9.13 14.73
CA LEU A 188 -2.70 -9.80 14.05
C LEU A 188 -3.73 -8.80 13.53
N MET A 189 -4.10 -7.82 14.35
CA MET A 189 -5.01 -6.74 13.94
C MET A 189 -4.44 -5.94 12.76
N ARG A 190 -3.15 -5.57 12.77
CA ARG A 190 -2.53 -4.85 11.64
C ARG A 190 -2.48 -5.69 10.36
N LEU A 191 -2.19 -6.99 10.47
CA LEU A 191 -2.25 -7.91 9.34
C LEU A 191 -3.67 -8.03 8.78
N HIS A 192 -4.66 -8.11 9.67
CA HIS A 192 -6.08 -8.11 9.29
C HIS A 192 -6.44 -6.82 8.54
N ASN A 193 -6.10 -5.65 9.08
CA ASN A 193 -6.38 -4.36 8.44
C ASN A 193 -5.72 -4.26 7.06
N SER A 194 -4.46 -4.68 6.93
CA SER A 194 -3.79 -4.77 5.62
C SER A 194 -4.54 -5.68 4.64
N GLU A 195 -5.07 -6.81 5.11
CA GLU A 195 -5.82 -7.74 4.27
C GLU A 195 -7.19 -7.20 3.85
N VAL A 196 -7.89 -6.48 4.74
CA VAL A 196 -9.13 -5.77 4.39
C VAL A 196 -8.88 -4.79 3.24
N GLY A 197 -7.77 -4.05 3.29
CA GLY A 197 -7.36 -3.17 2.19
C GLY A 197 -7.15 -3.91 0.87
N ARG A 198 -6.42 -5.03 0.91
CA ARG A 198 -6.20 -5.86 -0.28
C ARG A 198 -7.49 -6.50 -0.81
N GLN A 199 -8.44 -6.87 0.05
CA GLN A 199 -9.76 -7.36 -0.36
C GLN A 199 -10.58 -6.27 -1.04
N ALA A 200 -10.61 -5.06 -0.48
CA ALA A 200 -11.28 -3.91 -1.11
C ALA A 200 -10.67 -3.58 -2.48
N LEU A 201 -9.34 -3.71 -2.61
CA LEU A 201 -8.65 -3.59 -3.88
C LEU A 201 -9.10 -4.68 -4.87
N ARG A 202 -9.10 -5.97 -4.50
CA ARG A 202 -9.59 -7.06 -5.36
C ARG A 202 -11.03 -6.81 -5.85
N ALA A 203 -11.89 -6.35 -4.95
CA ALA A 203 -13.30 -6.03 -5.26
C ALA A 203 -13.48 -4.75 -6.09
N SER A 204 -12.40 -4.05 -6.45
CA SER A 204 -12.43 -2.84 -7.28
C SER A 204 -11.87 -3.05 -8.68
N LEU A 205 -11.52 -4.29 -9.02
CA LEU A 205 -11.10 -4.65 -10.37
C LEU A 205 -12.26 -4.45 -11.35
N LEU A 206 -11.98 -3.82 -12.49
CA LEU A 206 -12.96 -3.56 -13.53
C LEU A 206 -12.54 -4.23 -14.84
N VAL A 207 -13.52 -4.60 -15.65
CA VAL A 207 -13.28 -4.93 -17.06
C VAL A 207 -13.28 -3.61 -17.83
N ASN A 208 -12.15 -3.29 -18.44
CA ASN A 208 -12.00 -2.13 -19.32
C ASN A 208 -11.89 -2.62 -20.77
N SER A 209 -12.74 -2.09 -21.63
CA SER A 209 -12.71 -2.36 -23.07
C SER A 209 -11.94 -1.26 -23.79
N ARG A 210 -10.89 -1.62 -24.53
CA ARG A 210 -10.22 -0.72 -25.48
C ARG A 210 -10.46 -1.19 -26.90
N CYS A 211 -10.81 -0.25 -27.78
CA CYS A 211 -10.87 -0.52 -29.21
C CYS A 211 -9.46 -0.39 -29.81
N GLN A 212 -9.09 -1.33 -30.69
CA GLN A 212 -7.80 -1.35 -31.39
C GLN A 212 -7.90 -0.96 -32.88
N ALA A 213 -9.05 -0.45 -33.32
CA ALA A 213 -9.23 -0.03 -34.71
C ALA A 213 -8.85 1.44 -34.91
N TRP A 214 -8.68 1.86 -36.17
CA TRP A 214 -8.59 3.28 -36.51
C TRP A 214 -9.85 4.01 -36.03
N GLU A 215 -9.73 5.28 -35.64
CA GLU A 215 -10.72 5.98 -34.80
C GLU A 215 -12.18 5.84 -35.28
N ALA A 216 -12.46 5.88 -36.59
CA ALA A 216 -13.84 5.77 -37.07
C ALA A 216 -14.38 4.32 -37.15
N ALA A 217 -13.54 3.29 -37.11
CA ALA A 217 -14.02 1.91 -36.95
C ALA A 217 -14.45 1.59 -35.51
N CYS A 218 -13.91 2.31 -34.51
CA CYS A 218 -14.35 2.22 -33.12
C CYS A 218 -15.69 2.91 -32.85
N ALA A 219 -16.14 3.79 -33.76
CA ALA A 219 -17.44 4.45 -33.67
C ALA A 219 -18.61 3.55 -34.13
N LEU A 220 -18.32 2.49 -34.89
CA LEU A 220 -19.30 1.53 -35.38
C LEU A 220 -19.17 0.22 -34.59
N PRO A 221 -20.15 -0.15 -33.73
CA PRO A 221 -20.08 -1.34 -32.87
C PRO A 221 -19.85 -2.66 -33.61
N SER A 222 -20.19 -2.72 -34.91
CA SER A 222 -20.06 -3.90 -35.76
C SER A 222 -18.71 -4.03 -36.48
N LEU A 223 -17.84 -3.01 -36.40
CA LEU A 223 -16.56 -2.94 -37.16
C LEU A 223 -15.32 -2.92 -36.25
N GLY A 224 -15.45 -2.45 -35.01
CA GLY A 224 -14.34 -2.43 -34.05
C GLY A 224 -14.19 -3.76 -33.30
N SER A 225 -13.01 -4.39 -33.36
CA SER A 225 -12.71 -5.45 -32.40
C SER A 225 -12.34 -4.83 -31.05
N HIS A 226 -13.16 -5.05 -30.03
CA HIS A 226 -12.88 -4.59 -28.68
C HIS A 226 -12.07 -5.64 -27.92
N GLN A 227 -10.97 -5.19 -27.30
CA GLN A 227 -10.20 -5.99 -26.37
C GLN A 227 -10.58 -5.61 -24.94
N GLU A 228 -10.94 -6.61 -24.15
CA GLU A 228 -11.19 -6.46 -22.73
C GLU A 228 -9.95 -6.81 -21.91
N GLN A 229 -9.75 -6.06 -20.82
CA GLN A 229 -8.69 -6.26 -19.85
C GLN A 229 -9.22 -6.04 -18.44
N LYS A 230 -8.78 -6.87 -17.50
CA LYS A 230 -9.00 -6.60 -16.07
C LYS A 230 -7.94 -5.61 -15.59
N VAL A 231 -8.39 -4.42 -15.22
CA VAL A 231 -7.52 -3.35 -14.72
C VAL A 231 -8.15 -2.67 -13.52
N TRP A 232 -7.32 -2.16 -12.63
CA TRP A 232 -7.81 -1.25 -11.61
C TRP A 232 -8.01 0.16 -12.17
N PRO A 233 -8.99 0.89 -11.63
CA PRO A 233 -9.12 2.31 -11.89
C PRO A 233 -7.81 3.03 -11.59
N PRO A 234 -7.44 4.06 -12.36
CA PRO A 234 -6.37 4.95 -11.95
C PRO A 234 -6.65 5.45 -10.53
N TRP A 235 -5.62 5.44 -9.69
CA TRP A 235 -5.69 6.06 -8.37
C TRP A 235 -5.88 7.56 -8.59
N LYS A 236 -7.13 8.05 -8.51
CA LYS A 236 -7.47 9.37 -9.04
C LYS A 236 -6.76 10.49 -8.28
N GLU A 237 -6.15 11.40 -9.03
CA GLU A 237 -5.70 12.69 -8.53
C GLU A 237 -6.93 13.64 -8.48
N GLY A 238 -7.37 14.03 -7.28
CA GLY A 238 -8.36 15.12 -7.09
C GLY A 238 -9.63 14.79 -6.30
N ARG A 239 -10.25 13.61 -6.50
CA ARG A 239 -11.39 13.12 -5.66
C ARG A 239 -10.95 11.88 -4.87
N THR A 240 -11.62 11.58 -3.75
CA THR A 240 -11.43 10.28 -3.09
C THR A 240 -11.63 9.18 -4.12
N SER A 241 -10.66 8.27 -4.21
CA SER A 241 -10.76 7.16 -5.16
C SER A 241 -11.88 6.24 -4.67
N LYS A 242 -12.62 5.60 -5.59
CA LYS A 242 -13.69 4.65 -5.22
C LYS A 242 -13.15 3.53 -4.32
N GLU A 243 -11.88 3.16 -4.51
CA GLU A 243 -11.15 2.21 -3.66
C GLU A 243 -10.98 2.75 -2.24
N THR A 244 -10.60 4.03 -2.11
CA THR A 244 -10.40 4.68 -0.81
C THR A 244 -11.72 4.73 -0.03
N ASP A 245 -12.83 5.05 -0.70
CA ASP A 245 -14.16 5.06 -0.10
C ASP A 245 -14.62 3.64 0.29
N LYS A 246 -14.36 2.64 -0.57
CA LYS A 246 -14.63 1.22 -0.24
C LYS A 246 -13.84 0.75 0.99
N ILE A 247 -12.56 1.11 1.09
CA ILE A 247 -11.73 0.81 2.26
C ILE A 247 -12.31 1.47 3.51
N LYS A 248 -12.68 2.75 3.41
CA LYS A 248 -13.29 3.51 4.51
C LYS A 248 -14.60 2.86 4.99
N ASN A 249 -15.44 2.40 4.07
CA ASN A 249 -16.71 1.75 4.39
C ASN A 249 -16.55 0.34 4.95
N ASN A 250 -15.59 -0.44 4.44
CA ASN A 250 -15.35 -1.82 4.89
C ASN A 250 -14.66 -1.90 6.26
N LEU A 251 -14.00 -0.83 6.71
CA LEU A 251 -13.42 -0.74 8.05
C LEU A 251 -14.35 -0.10 9.10
N ALA A 252 -15.51 0.42 8.65
CA ALA A 252 -16.52 0.99 9.53
C ALA A 252 -17.48 -0.07 10.10
N ALA A 253 -17.46 -1.28 9.53
CA ALA A 253 -18.18 -2.47 9.99
C ALA A 253 -17.32 -3.32 10.93
#